data_AF-A0A6A5SPP2-F1
#
_entry.id   AF-A0A6A5SPP2-F1
#
_cell.length_a   1.000
_cell.length_b   1.000
_cell.length_c   1.000
_cell.angle_alpha   90.00
_cell.angle_beta   90.00
_cell.angle_gamma   90.00
#
_symmetry.space_group_name_H-M   'P 1'
#
loop_
_entity.id
_entity.type
_entity.pdbx_description
1 polymer ?
#
loop_
_entity_poly.entity_id
_entity_poly.type
_entity_poly.pdbx_seq_one_letter_code
_entity_poly.pdbx_strand_id
1 'polypeptide(L)'
;MAGSEQFNNASIRWSAAQRPQYDAIVKPDIEEDIQKTIRFANKQNKPFLAISGGHGTTSLISNVKHGIGILMTGMNNISIVDDGHAALIGGGALTGDVISYLWSHGKQTVTSGCDCVGYVAPVLGGGHGWLQGQYGLAADQLISARMVLANGEAITVSEESNPDLFWAIRGAGHNFGVVTQLKMKIYDREPERDQWAATGFVFTHDKMEDVFTIANGWLQESERPPGMVQYGLFMHNPEVDPVNPIVGMYIFWQGSSIPAKYTVPLYALSPVTVNASVTDLAGVNTHISANLDGASCAKGFSRAMIPVSLTSYSLLALRKVLDTFAAMPPEFRHSVMMLEGYPTNRVNEIPNDSTAFPNRDGQLLPSPVLTYPKNASLDATAWEIGSKIQSALLEGNGGNLEAYVNYARGDESMEELYGYEPWRLEKLRRLKKKYDPHGRFNFYAPIF
;
A
#
# COMPACT_ATOMS: atom_id res chain seq x y z
N MET A 1 -14.13 -23.10 13.22
CA MET A 1 -13.22 -23.32 14.36
C MET A 1 -11.90 -23.85 13.84
N ALA A 2 -10.80 -23.68 14.59
CA ALA A 2 -9.48 -24.17 14.17
C ALA A 2 -9.54 -25.62 13.69
N GLY A 3 -8.89 -25.90 12.54
CA GLY A 3 -8.86 -27.23 11.92
C GLY A 3 -9.99 -27.51 10.92
N SER A 4 -11.03 -26.68 10.83
CA SER A 4 -12.03 -26.81 9.76
C SER A 4 -11.54 -26.22 8.44
N GLU A 5 -12.07 -26.69 7.31
CA GLU A 5 -11.74 -26.14 5.98
C GLU A 5 -12.07 -24.65 5.89
N GLN A 6 -13.24 -24.24 6.41
CA GLN A 6 -13.65 -22.83 6.43
C GLN A 6 -12.67 -21.97 7.23
N PHE A 7 -12.14 -22.49 8.35
CA PHE A 7 -11.13 -21.78 9.13
C PHE A 7 -9.81 -21.68 8.36
N ASN A 8 -9.37 -22.77 7.73
CA ASN A 8 -8.16 -22.76 6.93
C ASN A 8 -8.26 -21.73 5.81
N ASN A 9 -9.37 -21.71 5.07
CA ASN A 9 -9.63 -20.73 4.00
C ASN A 9 -9.69 -19.29 4.52
N ALA A 10 -10.36 -19.06 5.66
CA ALA A 10 -10.44 -17.74 6.30
C ALA A 10 -9.08 -17.24 6.86
N SER A 11 -8.14 -18.16 7.12
CA SER A 11 -6.80 -17.84 7.62
C SER A 11 -5.76 -17.57 6.52
N ILE A 12 -6.12 -17.77 5.24
CA ILE A 12 -5.19 -17.57 4.13
C ILE A 12 -4.94 -16.07 3.94
N ARG A 13 -3.66 -15.69 4.06
CA ARG A 13 -3.16 -14.33 3.82
C ARG A 13 -2.48 -14.22 2.46
N TRP A 14 -2.21 -12.98 2.06
CA TRP A 14 -1.40 -12.68 0.87
C TRP A 14 0.05 -13.20 1.01
N SER A 15 0.67 -12.96 2.18
CA SER A 15 1.96 -13.56 2.54
C SER A 15 1.77 -14.76 3.48
N ALA A 16 2.42 -15.88 3.15
CA ALA A 16 2.47 -17.07 3.99
C ALA A 16 3.54 -17.00 5.10
N ALA A 17 4.38 -15.96 5.12
CA ALA A 17 5.34 -15.70 6.19
C ALA A 17 4.65 -15.14 7.43
N GLN A 18 5.32 -15.25 8.59
CA GLN A 18 4.98 -14.55 9.84
C GLN A 18 3.46 -14.53 10.14
N ARG A 19 2.89 -15.72 10.33
CA ARG A 19 1.43 -15.90 10.45
C ARG A 19 0.93 -15.65 11.88
N PRO A 20 -0.18 -14.93 12.04
CA PRO A 20 -0.90 -14.87 13.30
C PRO A 20 -1.50 -16.25 13.62
N GLN A 21 -1.69 -16.54 14.90
CA GLN A 21 -2.31 -17.79 15.38
C GLN A 21 -3.67 -17.47 16.01
N TYR A 22 -4.73 -17.95 15.37
CA TYR A 22 -6.10 -17.76 15.82
C TYR A 22 -6.67 -19.05 16.39
N ASP A 23 -7.39 -18.95 17.51
CA ASP A 23 -8.23 -20.04 18.01
C ASP A 23 -9.61 -20.03 17.34
N ALA A 24 -10.06 -18.83 16.95
CA ALA A 24 -11.31 -18.60 16.24
C ALA A 24 -11.17 -17.43 15.24
N ILE A 25 -11.95 -17.51 14.16
CA ILE A 25 -12.13 -16.39 13.23
C ILE A 25 -13.63 -16.10 13.18
N VAL A 26 -14.00 -14.86 13.49
CA VAL A 26 -15.36 -14.35 13.40
C VAL A 26 -15.49 -13.58 12.09
N LYS A 27 -16.49 -13.91 11.29
CA LYS A 27 -16.87 -13.11 10.12
C LYS A 27 -18.09 -12.26 10.52
N PRO A 28 -17.92 -10.99 10.90
CA PRO A 28 -19.04 -10.11 11.23
C PRO A 28 -19.85 -9.75 9.99
N ASP A 29 -21.17 -9.66 10.15
CA ASP A 29 -22.09 -9.11 9.14
C ASP A 29 -22.57 -7.71 9.55
N ILE A 30 -22.56 -7.40 10.85
CA ILE A 30 -22.92 -6.09 11.40
C ILE A 30 -21.89 -5.61 12.43
N GLU A 31 -21.88 -4.30 12.69
CA GLU A 31 -20.94 -3.67 13.63
C GLU A 31 -21.04 -4.25 15.06
N GLU A 32 -22.25 -4.64 15.49
CA GLU A 32 -22.46 -5.22 16.82
C GLU A 32 -21.67 -6.53 17.03
N ASP A 33 -21.44 -7.32 15.98
CA ASP A 33 -20.64 -8.55 16.04
C ASP A 33 -19.19 -8.24 16.38
N ILE A 34 -18.64 -7.15 15.83
CA ILE A 34 -17.28 -6.68 16.13
C ILE A 34 -17.21 -6.20 17.57
N GLN A 35 -18.20 -5.42 18.01
CA GLN A 35 -18.28 -4.96 19.39
C GLN A 35 -18.34 -6.12 20.40
N LYS A 36 -19.19 -7.13 20.13
CA LYS A 36 -19.29 -8.36 20.94
C LYS A 36 -17.98 -9.14 20.94
N THR A 37 -17.34 -9.27 19.77
CA THR A 37 -16.06 -9.98 19.62
C THR A 37 -14.95 -9.31 20.42
N ILE A 38 -14.80 -7.98 20.33
CA ILE A 38 -13.79 -7.23 21.08
C ILE A 38 -14.04 -7.33 22.59
N ARG A 39 -15.30 -7.13 23.04
CA ARG A 39 -15.65 -7.27 24.46
C ARG A 39 -15.37 -8.67 24.99
N PHE A 40 -15.70 -9.70 24.21
CA PHE A 40 -15.37 -11.09 24.55
C PHE A 40 -13.86 -11.31 24.61
N ALA A 41 -13.11 -10.89 23.59
CA ALA A 41 -11.65 -11.02 23.55
C ALA A 41 -10.99 -10.35 24.77
N ASN A 42 -11.44 -9.15 25.13
CA ASN A 42 -10.96 -8.44 26.33
C ASN A 42 -11.28 -9.21 27.61
N LYS A 43 -12.51 -9.70 27.78
CA LYS A 43 -12.91 -10.51 28.94
C LYS A 43 -12.07 -11.79 29.08
N GLN A 44 -11.65 -12.36 27.96
CA GLN A 44 -10.83 -13.58 27.91
C GLN A 44 -9.32 -13.29 27.84
N ASN A 45 -8.91 -12.01 27.89
CA ASN A 45 -7.53 -11.57 27.67
C ASN A 45 -6.88 -12.16 26.40
N LYS A 46 -7.67 -12.34 25.32
CA LYS A 46 -7.19 -12.83 24.03
C LYS A 46 -6.85 -11.67 23.10
N PRO A 47 -5.71 -11.70 22.37
CA PRO A 47 -5.45 -10.72 21.33
C PRO A 47 -6.45 -10.88 20.18
N PHE A 48 -6.71 -9.82 19.43
CA PHE A 48 -7.57 -9.87 18.25
C PHE A 48 -6.97 -9.06 17.11
N LEU A 49 -7.32 -9.42 15.88
CA LEU A 49 -6.84 -8.74 14.67
C LEU A 49 -7.94 -8.68 13.62
N ALA A 50 -8.21 -7.48 13.09
CA ALA A 50 -9.10 -7.30 11.95
C ALA A 50 -8.40 -7.70 10.64
N ILE A 51 -9.13 -8.34 9.74
CA ILE A 51 -8.64 -8.89 8.49
C ILE A 51 -9.59 -8.44 7.37
N SER A 52 -9.13 -7.54 6.51
CA SER A 52 -9.79 -7.21 5.24
C SER A 52 -9.13 -8.02 4.10
N GLY A 53 -8.32 -7.40 3.24
CA GLY A 53 -7.61 -8.12 2.16
C GLY A 53 -6.43 -8.98 2.60
N GLY A 54 -6.06 -9.00 3.89
CA GLY A 54 -5.01 -9.89 4.41
C GLY A 54 -3.57 -9.62 3.90
N HIS A 55 -3.29 -8.37 3.50
CA HIS A 55 -2.02 -7.95 2.87
C HIS A 55 -0.93 -7.47 3.83
N GLY A 56 -1.24 -7.19 5.10
CA GLY A 56 -0.22 -6.69 6.02
C GLY A 56 0.97 -7.66 6.12
N THR A 57 2.20 -7.20 5.95
CA THR A 57 3.42 -8.03 5.92
C THR A 57 4.34 -7.85 7.12
N THR A 58 4.02 -6.92 8.02
CA THR A 58 4.82 -6.69 9.23
C THR A 58 4.99 -7.95 10.08
N SER A 59 6.17 -8.10 10.65
CA SER A 59 6.53 -9.18 11.55
C SER A 59 5.72 -9.20 12.85
N LEU A 60 5.22 -8.03 13.28
CA LEU A 60 4.45 -7.87 14.51
C LEU A 60 3.11 -8.60 14.49
N ILE A 61 2.53 -8.88 13.32
CA ILE A 61 1.29 -9.67 13.20
C ILE A 61 1.48 -11.07 13.79
N SER A 62 2.69 -11.63 13.73
CA SER A 62 2.99 -12.95 14.29
C SER A 62 2.91 -13.00 15.82
N ASN A 63 2.86 -11.84 16.51
CA ASN A 63 2.66 -11.73 17.96
C ASN A 63 1.21 -11.98 18.38
N VAL A 64 0.26 -12.05 17.44
CA VAL A 64 -1.08 -12.55 17.73
C VAL A 64 -0.97 -14.07 17.97
N LYS A 65 -0.98 -14.46 19.24
CA LYS A 65 -0.97 -15.86 19.69
C LYS A 65 -2.30 -16.21 20.35
N HIS A 66 -2.89 -17.36 20.00
CA HIS A 66 -4.17 -17.82 20.57
C HIS A 66 -5.28 -16.76 20.52
N GLY A 67 -5.28 -15.99 19.42
CA GLY A 67 -6.11 -14.81 19.26
C GLY A 67 -7.43 -15.06 18.54
N ILE A 68 -8.15 -13.98 18.27
CA ILE A 68 -9.38 -13.98 17.47
C ILE A 68 -9.16 -13.16 16.20
N GLY A 69 -9.35 -13.79 15.05
CA GLY A 69 -9.41 -13.08 13.77
C GLY A 69 -10.79 -12.48 13.56
N ILE A 70 -10.87 -11.24 13.09
CA ILE A 70 -12.13 -10.57 12.73
C ILE A 70 -12.10 -10.38 11.20
N LEU A 71 -12.67 -11.33 10.46
CA LEU A 71 -12.66 -11.35 9.00
C LEU A 71 -13.77 -10.44 8.44
N MET A 72 -13.38 -9.23 8.05
CA MET A 72 -14.29 -8.14 7.70
C MET A 72 -15.08 -8.35 6.40
N THR A 73 -14.86 -9.44 5.66
CA THR A 73 -15.45 -9.67 4.33
C THR A 73 -16.98 -9.80 4.31
N GLY A 74 -17.65 -9.92 5.47
CA GLY A 74 -19.12 -9.79 5.55
C GLY A 74 -19.61 -8.34 5.50
N MET A 75 -18.74 -7.37 5.75
CA MET A 75 -19.04 -5.93 5.77
C MET A 75 -18.38 -5.21 4.58
N ASN A 76 -18.68 -5.63 3.35
CA ASN A 76 -18.07 -5.12 2.11
C ASN A 76 -19.02 -4.29 1.23
N ASN A 77 -20.18 -3.87 1.74
CA ASN A 77 -21.15 -3.09 0.97
C ASN A 77 -20.57 -1.73 0.54
N ILE A 78 -20.92 -1.30 -0.69
CA ILE A 78 -20.54 -0.01 -1.24
C ILE A 78 -21.81 0.68 -1.75
N SER A 79 -22.00 1.95 -1.38
CA SER A 79 -23.14 2.73 -1.86
C SER A 79 -22.79 4.21 -2.04
N ILE A 80 -23.28 4.82 -3.12
CA ILE A 80 -23.17 6.27 -3.35
C ILE A 80 -24.22 7.01 -2.51
N VAL A 81 -23.82 8.11 -1.88
CA VAL A 81 -24.63 8.98 -1.02
C VAL A 81 -24.36 10.46 -1.32
N ASP A 82 -25.03 11.37 -0.60
CA ASP A 82 -24.88 12.82 -0.74
C ASP A 82 -24.99 13.29 -2.20
N ASP A 83 -26.06 12.86 -2.88
CA ASP A 83 -26.36 13.20 -4.27
C ASP A 83 -25.22 12.90 -5.27
N GLY A 84 -24.37 11.92 -4.95
CA GLY A 84 -23.27 11.51 -5.82
C GLY A 84 -21.92 12.14 -5.49
N HIS A 85 -21.79 12.85 -4.37
CA HIS A 85 -20.52 13.46 -3.94
C HIS A 85 -19.75 12.62 -2.92
N ALA A 86 -20.37 11.59 -2.35
CA ALA A 86 -19.69 10.67 -1.44
C ALA A 86 -20.09 9.20 -1.67
N ALA A 87 -19.26 8.28 -1.19
CA ALA A 87 -19.56 6.87 -1.11
C ALA A 87 -19.34 6.35 0.31
N LEU A 88 -20.25 5.48 0.77
CA LEU A 88 -20.07 4.65 1.94
C LEU A 88 -19.41 3.34 1.49
N ILE A 89 -18.27 3.01 2.07
CA ILE A 89 -17.47 1.82 1.72
C ILE A 89 -17.26 0.99 2.98
N GLY A 90 -17.74 -0.25 2.98
CA GLY A 90 -17.62 -1.17 4.11
C GLY A 90 -16.17 -1.57 4.42
N GLY A 91 -15.89 -1.88 5.69
CA GLY A 91 -14.56 -2.21 6.18
C GLY A 91 -13.89 -3.43 5.53
N GLY A 92 -14.69 -4.33 4.96
CA GLY A 92 -14.25 -5.51 4.24
C GLY A 92 -14.10 -5.35 2.72
N ALA A 93 -14.44 -4.19 2.16
CA ALA A 93 -14.40 -3.98 0.72
C ALA A 93 -12.96 -4.09 0.18
N LEU A 94 -12.80 -4.75 -0.97
CA LEU A 94 -11.54 -4.79 -1.69
C LEU A 94 -11.42 -3.60 -2.63
N THR A 95 -10.19 -3.23 -2.97
CA THR A 95 -9.92 -2.08 -3.84
C THR A 95 -10.55 -2.27 -5.21
N GLY A 96 -10.45 -3.47 -5.80
CA GLY A 96 -11.05 -3.77 -7.10
C GLY A 96 -12.58 -3.65 -7.10
N ASP A 97 -13.23 -4.03 -6.00
CA ASP A 97 -14.68 -3.90 -5.82
C ASP A 97 -15.09 -2.42 -5.79
N VAL A 98 -14.33 -1.58 -5.07
CA VAL A 98 -14.56 -0.14 -4.98
C VAL A 98 -14.39 0.54 -6.34
N ILE A 99 -13.30 0.24 -7.04
CA ILE A 99 -13.06 0.82 -8.37
C ILE A 99 -14.19 0.42 -9.32
N SER A 100 -14.49 -0.88 -9.42
CA SER A 100 -15.52 -1.40 -10.34
C SER A 100 -16.91 -0.83 -10.04
N TYR A 101 -17.31 -0.78 -8.76
CA TYR A 101 -18.60 -0.24 -8.35
C TYR A 101 -18.71 1.23 -8.70
N LEU A 102 -17.77 2.09 -8.29
CA LEU A 102 -17.82 3.51 -8.59
C LEU A 102 -17.79 3.77 -10.10
N TRP A 103 -16.91 3.07 -10.81
CA TRP A 103 -16.74 3.24 -12.25
C TRP A 103 -18.04 2.96 -13.01
N SER A 104 -18.73 1.87 -12.66
CA SER A 104 -20.03 1.51 -13.26
C SER A 104 -21.15 2.53 -12.99
N HIS A 105 -20.99 3.40 -11.97
CA HIS A 105 -21.94 4.45 -11.62
C HIS A 105 -21.50 5.85 -12.09
N GLY A 106 -20.52 5.93 -13.01
CA GLY A 106 -20.05 7.24 -13.49
C GLY A 106 -19.15 7.96 -12.50
N LYS A 107 -18.59 7.27 -11.50
CA LYS A 107 -17.82 7.87 -10.40
C LYS A 107 -16.41 7.27 -10.28
N GLN A 108 -15.56 7.96 -9.54
CA GLN A 108 -14.20 7.53 -9.21
C GLN A 108 -13.73 8.14 -7.88
N THR A 109 -12.69 7.57 -7.27
CA THR A 109 -11.98 8.15 -6.13
C THR A 109 -10.55 7.66 -6.10
N VAL A 110 -9.72 8.20 -5.21
CA VAL A 110 -8.33 7.75 -5.05
C VAL A 110 -8.31 6.35 -4.45
N THR A 111 -7.63 5.41 -5.14
CA THR A 111 -7.52 4.00 -4.76
C THR A 111 -6.07 3.52 -4.91
N SER A 112 -5.69 2.46 -4.17
CA SER A 112 -4.38 1.81 -4.32
C SER A 112 -4.25 1.02 -5.62
N GLY A 113 -3.00 0.68 -6.00
CA GLY A 113 -2.67 -0.05 -7.23
C GLY A 113 -2.84 -1.57 -7.21
N CYS A 114 -3.68 -2.14 -6.34
CA CYS A 114 -3.85 -3.60 -6.25
C CYS A 114 -5.25 -3.98 -5.79
N ASP A 115 -5.96 -4.77 -6.60
CA ASP A 115 -7.39 -5.04 -6.43
C ASP A 115 -7.71 -5.84 -5.18
N CYS A 116 -6.88 -6.83 -4.85
CA CYS A 116 -7.11 -7.73 -3.71
C CYS A 116 -6.73 -7.13 -2.35
N VAL A 117 -6.20 -5.90 -2.31
CA VAL A 117 -5.96 -5.16 -1.08
C VAL A 117 -7.29 -4.66 -0.50
N GLY A 118 -7.47 -4.81 0.81
CA GLY A 118 -8.65 -4.26 1.49
C GLY A 118 -8.58 -2.74 1.54
N TYR A 119 -9.58 -2.05 0.98
CA TYR A 119 -9.55 -0.61 0.69
C TYR A 119 -9.24 0.27 1.91
N VAL A 120 -9.74 -0.12 3.09
CA VAL A 120 -9.56 0.64 4.33
C VAL A 120 -8.10 0.76 4.74
N ALA A 121 -7.33 -0.33 4.67
CA ALA A 121 -6.00 -0.36 5.26
C ALA A 121 -5.04 0.68 4.64
N PRO A 122 -4.94 0.79 3.29
CA PRO A 122 -4.20 1.86 2.65
C PRO A 122 -4.66 3.27 3.07
N VAL A 123 -5.98 3.52 3.09
CA VAL A 123 -6.55 4.82 3.49
C VAL A 123 -6.07 5.23 4.88
N LEU A 124 -6.04 4.30 5.85
CA LEU A 124 -5.63 4.62 7.21
C LEU A 124 -4.16 4.99 7.34
N GLY A 125 -3.32 4.49 6.44
CA GLY A 125 -1.89 4.80 6.40
C GLY A 125 -1.51 5.93 5.45
N GLY A 126 -2.46 6.58 4.78
CA GLY A 126 -2.21 7.58 3.73
C GLY A 126 -2.88 7.17 2.42
N GLY A 127 -2.37 6.12 1.78
CA GLY A 127 -2.98 5.52 0.59
C GLY A 127 -2.54 6.19 -0.70
N HIS A 128 -1.35 5.84 -1.19
CA HIS A 128 -0.89 6.20 -2.53
C HIS A 128 -1.71 5.52 -3.62
N GLY A 129 -1.88 6.20 -4.75
CA GLY A 129 -2.81 5.73 -5.78
C GLY A 129 -2.79 6.50 -7.09
N TRP A 130 -3.48 5.96 -8.09
CA TRP A 130 -3.48 6.46 -9.48
C TRP A 130 -3.93 7.92 -9.62
N LEU A 131 -4.95 8.32 -8.86
CA LEU A 131 -5.54 9.65 -8.95
C LEU A 131 -4.95 10.67 -7.94
N GLN A 132 -3.88 10.30 -7.21
CA GLN A 132 -3.41 11.12 -6.10
C GLN A 132 -2.87 12.49 -6.55
N GLY A 133 -2.33 12.58 -7.77
CA GLY A 133 -1.84 13.85 -8.31
C GLY A 133 -2.96 14.88 -8.46
N GLN A 134 -4.20 14.44 -8.63
CA GLN A 134 -5.37 15.32 -8.83
C GLN A 134 -6.08 15.63 -7.52
N TYR A 135 -6.22 14.64 -6.65
CA TYR A 135 -7.11 14.74 -5.49
C TYR A 135 -6.38 14.66 -4.14
N GLY A 136 -5.10 14.31 -4.10
CA GLY A 136 -4.36 14.02 -2.87
C GLY A 136 -4.38 12.54 -2.53
N LEU A 137 -3.88 12.14 -1.37
CA LEU A 137 -3.86 10.74 -0.95
C LEU A 137 -5.28 10.21 -0.72
N ALA A 138 -5.45 8.88 -0.64
CA ALA A 138 -6.74 8.30 -0.31
C ALA A 138 -7.27 8.78 1.06
N ALA A 139 -6.38 9.00 2.03
CA ALA A 139 -6.69 9.60 3.33
C ALA A 139 -7.27 11.02 3.24
N ASP A 140 -6.89 11.79 2.22
CA ASP A 140 -7.37 13.17 2.01
C ASP A 140 -8.82 13.19 1.46
N GLN A 141 -9.28 12.04 0.97
CA GLN A 141 -10.65 11.83 0.48
C GLN A 141 -11.60 11.44 1.61
N LEU A 142 -11.09 11.10 2.80
CA LEU A 142 -11.91 10.67 3.91
C LEU A 142 -12.76 11.83 4.45
N ILE A 143 -14.07 11.61 4.58
CA ILE A 143 -15.04 12.54 5.19
C ILE A 143 -15.32 12.13 6.64
N SER A 144 -15.57 10.83 6.85
CA SER A 144 -15.81 10.27 8.18
C SER A 144 -15.59 8.75 8.18
N ALA A 145 -15.40 8.17 9.35
CA ALA A 145 -15.40 6.72 9.52
C ALA A 145 -16.29 6.27 10.68
N ARG A 146 -16.93 5.11 10.53
CA ARG A 146 -17.47 4.32 11.63
C ARG A 146 -16.39 3.34 12.08
N MET A 147 -16.15 3.27 13.39
CA MET A 147 -15.14 2.37 13.94
C MET A 147 -15.49 1.87 15.33
N VAL A 148 -15.00 0.66 15.64
CA VAL A 148 -15.08 0.06 16.97
C VAL A 148 -13.74 0.17 17.68
N LEU A 149 -13.73 0.82 18.84
CA LEU A 149 -12.55 1.07 19.68
C LEU A 149 -12.12 -0.17 20.46
N ALA A 150 -10.99 -0.06 21.16
CA ALA A 150 -10.37 -1.15 21.92
C ALA A 150 -11.27 -1.67 23.06
N ASN A 151 -12.14 -0.83 23.60
CA ASN A 151 -13.13 -1.17 24.62
C ASN A 151 -14.41 -1.82 24.05
N GLY A 152 -14.55 -1.90 22.71
CA GLY A 152 -15.74 -2.40 22.01
C GLY A 152 -16.84 -1.36 21.80
N GLU A 153 -16.59 -0.08 22.08
CA GLU A 153 -17.49 1.03 21.77
C GLU A 153 -17.44 1.36 20.27
N ALA A 154 -18.60 1.58 19.66
CA ALA A 154 -18.70 2.01 18.27
C ALA A 154 -18.88 3.53 18.21
N ILE A 155 -18.05 4.21 17.43
CA ILE A 155 -18.03 5.66 17.32
C ILE A 155 -18.04 6.12 15.86
N THR A 156 -18.39 7.39 15.66
CA THR A 156 -18.14 8.11 14.41
C THR A 156 -16.97 9.07 14.61
N VAL A 157 -16.03 9.05 13.66
CA VAL A 157 -14.90 9.98 13.60
C VAL A 157 -14.99 10.83 12.33
N SER A 158 -14.92 12.14 12.47
CA SER A 158 -14.99 13.16 11.41
C SER A 158 -14.37 14.47 11.91
N GLU A 159 -14.37 15.52 11.09
CA GLU A 159 -13.98 16.86 11.53
C GLU A 159 -14.89 17.43 12.64
N GLU A 160 -16.14 16.98 12.70
CA GLU A 160 -17.14 17.45 13.68
C GLU A 160 -17.29 16.52 14.89
N SER A 161 -16.84 15.27 14.78
CA SER A 161 -16.96 14.24 15.83
C SER A 161 -15.63 13.54 16.04
N ASN A 162 -15.04 13.66 17.23
CA ASN A 162 -13.69 13.14 17.52
C ASN A 162 -12.61 13.62 16.52
N PRO A 163 -12.47 14.94 16.25
CA PRO A 163 -11.56 15.48 15.22
C PRO A 163 -10.09 15.09 15.41
N ASP A 164 -9.67 15.00 16.67
CA ASP A 164 -8.33 14.57 17.06
C ASP A 164 -8.02 13.13 16.58
N LEU A 165 -8.99 12.22 16.69
CA LEU A 165 -8.86 10.85 16.20
C LEU A 165 -9.03 10.79 14.68
N PHE A 166 -9.89 11.61 14.10
CA PHE A 166 -10.04 11.76 12.65
C PHE A 166 -8.74 12.21 11.97
N TRP A 167 -8.01 13.12 12.61
CA TRP A 167 -6.64 13.48 12.20
C TRP A 167 -5.69 12.27 12.24
N ALA A 168 -5.75 11.46 13.31
CA ALA A 168 -4.86 10.32 13.51
C ALA A 168 -5.06 9.22 12.47
N ILE A 169 -6.30 8.85 12.20
CA ILE A 169 -6.62 7.76 11.27
C ILE A 169 -6.33 8.10 9.80
N ARG A 170 -5.90 9.33 9.49
CA ARG A 170 -5.44 9.77 8.17
C ARG A 170 -3.91 9.78 8.10
N GLY A 171 -3.30 8.61 8.33
CA GLY A 171 -1.85 8.42 8.21
C GLY A 171 -1.22 7.50 9.25
N ALA A 172 -1.81 7.37 10.45
CA ALA A 172 -1.22 6.57 11.53
C ALA A 172 -1.60 5.07 11.49
N GLY A 173 -2.17 4.60 10.38
CA GLY A 173 -2.48 3.20 10.16
C GLY A 173 -3.56 2.65 11.10
N HIS A 174 -3.46 1.37 11.42
CA HIS A 174 -4.53 0.58 12.04
C HIS A 174 -4.54 0.63 13.58
N ASN A 175 -4.02 1.71 14.16
CA ASN A 175 -3.63 1.81 15.57
C ASN A 175 -4.76 2.08 16.58
N PHE A 176 -5.95 2.47 16.12
CA PHE A 176 -6.97 3.08 16.99
C PHE A 176 -8.33 2.37 17.02
N GLY A 177 -8.55 1.39 16.16
CA GLY A 177 -9.85 0.71 16.09
C GLY A 177 -10.04 -0.14 14.85
N VAL A 178 -11.13 -0.91 14.86
CA VAL A 178 -11.62 -1.62 13.68
C VAL A 178 -12.59 -0.71 12.94
N VAL A 179 -12.19 -0.21 11.77
CA VAL A 179 -13.06 0.57 10.90
C VAL A 179 -14.08 -0.34 10.23
N THR A 180 -15.36 -0.01 10.39
CA THR A 180 -16.50 -0.78 9.86
C THR A 180 -17.06 -0.18 8.58
N GLN A 181 -16.92 1.13 8.40
CA GLN A 181 -17.33 1.85 7.19
C GLN A 181 -16.55 3.16 7.06
N LEU A 182 -16.16 3.51 5.84
CA LEU A 182 -15.62 4.81 5.46
C LEU A 182 -16.66 5.59 4.65
N LYS A 183 -16.78 6.89 4.87
CA LYS A 183 -17.44 7.83 3.97
C LYS A 183 -16.35 8.59 3.23
N MET A 184 -16.26 8.40 1.92
CA MET A 184 -15.20 8.95 1.07
C MET A 184 -15.78 9.96 0.08
N LYS A 185 -15.03 11.02 -0.23
CA LYS A 185 -15.29 11.86 -1.41
C LYS A 185 -15.17 11.01 -2.67
N ILE A 186 -16.09 11.24 -3.60
CA ILE A 186 -16.04 10.67 -4.95
C ILE A 186 -16.23 11.78 -5.98
N TYR A 187 -15.72 11.52 -7.18
CA TYR A 187 -15.67 12.48 -8.27
C TYR A 187 -16.38 11.89 -9.49
N ASP A 188 -16.93 12.77 -10.32
CA ASP A 188 -17.45 12.35 -11.61
C ASP A 188 -16.34 11.80 -12.49
N ARG A 189 -16.70 10.79 -13.29
CA ARG A 189 -15.89 10.37 -14.42
C ARG A 189 -15.85 11.51 -15.44
N GLU A 190 -14.70 11.68 -16.06
CA GLU A 190 -14.49 12.66 -17.11
C GLU A 190 -14.34 11.86 -18.41
N PRO A 191 -15.37 11.75 -19.28
CA PRO A 191 -15.33 10.86 -20.45
C PRO A 191 -14.10 11.06 -21.35
N GLU A 192 -13.59 12.29 -21.44
CA GLU A 192 -12.39 12.63 -22.21
C GLU A 192 -11.08 12.12 -21.59
N ARG A 193 -11.10 11.74 -20.30
CA ARG A 193 -9.98 11.28 -19.47
C ARG A 193 -10.25 9.92 -18.81
N ASP A 194 -11.21 9.17 -19.34
CA ASP A 194 -11.59 7.86 -18.82
C ASP A 194 -10.59 6.76 -19.19
N GLN A 195 -9.71 7.04 -20.16
CA GLN A 195 -8.69 6.09 -20.61
C GLN A 195 -7.41 6.23 -19.79
N TRP A 196 -6.72 5.11 -19.64
CA TRP A 196 -5.43 4.97 -18.98
C TRP A 196 -4.47 4.22 -19.88
N ALA A 197 -3.63 4.97 -20.57
CA ALA A 197 -2.55 4.44 -21.39
C ALA A 197 -1.39 3.98 -20.50
N ALA A 198 -0.79 2.86 -20.85
CA ALA A 198 0.45 2.37 -20.27
C ALA A 198 1.44 2.03 -21.39
N THR A 199 2.71 2.32 -21.17
CA THR A 199 3.78 1.79 -22.01
C THR A 199 4.91 1.31 -21.13
N GLY A 200 5.17 0.01 -21.19
CA GLY A 200 6.28 -0.66 -20.50
C GLY A 200 7.45 -0.88 -21.45
N PHE A 201 8.63 -0.48 -21.01
CA PHE A 201 9.89 -0.66 -21.70
C PHE A 201 10.76 -1.62 -20.90
N VAL A 202 11.22 -2.71 -21.52
CA VAL A 202 12.11 -3.69 -20.91
C VAL A 202 13.50 -3.54 -21.51
N PHE A 203 14.51 -3.43 -20.65
CA PHE A 203 15.91 -3.30 -21.01
C PHE A 203 16.76 -4.35 -20.29
N THR A 204 17.93 -4.63 -20.85
CA THR A 204 19.01 -5.35 -20.18
C THR A 204 19.65 -4.49 -19.08
N HIS A 205 20.35 -5.14 -18.15
CA HIS A 205 20.90 -4.51 -16.95
C HIS A 205 21.89 -3.37 -17.21
N ASP A 206 22.49 -3.28 -18.41
CA ASP A 206 23.45 -2.25 -18.81
C ASP A 206 22.79 -0.89 -19.10
N LYS A 207 21.46 -0.84 -19.27
CA LYS A 207 20.70 0.41 -19.51
C LYS A 207 20.19 1.09 -18.25
N MET A 208 20.46 0.52 -17.08
CA MET A 208 19.88 0.99 -15.81
C MET A 208 20.16 2.48 -15.56
N GLU A 209 21.42 2.92 -15.67
CA GLU A 209 21.78 4.30 -15.40
C GLU A 209 21.11 5.28 -16.37
N ASP A 210 21.05 4.94 -17.66
CA ASP A 210 20.41 5.80 -18.68
C ASP A 210 18.90 5.90 -18.45
N VAL A 211 18.23 4.78 -18.15
CA VAL A 211 16.78 4.74 -17.87
C VAL A 211 16.44 5.57 -16.65
N PHE A 212 17.18 5.43 -15.55
CA PHE A 212 16.88 6.17 -14.31
C PHE A 212 17.40 7.61 -14.33
N THR A 213 18.34 7.95 -15.23
CA THR A 213 18.66 9.36 -15.55
C THR A 213 17.46 10.05 -16.19
N ILE A 214 16.79 9.40 -17.15
CA ILE A 214 15.57 9.92 -17.76
C ILE A 214 14.46 10.07 -16.69
N ALA A 215 14.27 9.05 -15.85
CA ALA A 215 13.25 9.09 -14.80
C ALA A 215 13.50 10.20 -13.75
N ASN A 216 14.75 10.45 -13.37
CA ASN A 216 15.11 11.58 -12.53
C ASN A 216 14.78 12.93 -13.20
N GLY A 217 14.95 13.04 -14.52
CA GLY A 217 14.53 14.22 -15.27
C GLY A 217 13.04 14.54 -15.10
N TRP A 218 12.18 13.52 -15.14
CA TRP A 218 10.74 13.70 -14.93
C TRP A 218 10.38 14.13 -13.50
N LEU A 219 11.12 13.67 -12.49
CA LEU A 219 10.93 14.10 -11.10
C LEU A 219 11.30 15.57 -10.87
N GLN A 220 12.24 16.08 -11.67
CA GLN A 220 12.71 17.47 -11.59
C GLN A 220 11.88 18.43 -12.46
N GLU A 221 10.91 17.94 -13.25
CA GLU A 221 10.01 18.79 -14.02
C GLU A 221 9.17 19.68 -13.10
N SER A 222 9.22 21.00 -13.30
CA SER A 222 8.45 21.97 -12.53
C SER A 222 6.94 21.75 -12.62
N GLU A 223 6.47 21.24 -13.76
CA GLU A 223 5.07 20.95 -14.06
C GLU A 223 4.88 19.48 -14.45
N ARG A 224 5.24 18.58 -13.53
CA ARG A 224 4.96 17.15 -13.72
C ARG A 224 3.44 16.92 -13.82
N PRO A 225 2.94 16.20 -14.86
CA PRO A 225 1.50 16.02 -15.05
C PRO A 225 0.84 15.22 -13.90
N PRO A 226 -0.32 15.65 -13.38
CA PRO A 226 -0.98 15.00 -12.25
C PRO A 226 -1.58 13.62 -12.58
N GLY A 227 -1.67 13.28 -13.87
CA GLY A 227 -2.11 11.97 -14.38
C GLY A 227 -0.96 11.06 -14.82
N MET A 228 0.30 11.41 -14.53
CA MET A 228 1.47 10.62 -14.92
C MET A 228 2.09 9.88 -13.73
N VAL A 229 2.00 8.55 -13.74
CA VAL A 229 2.73 7.68 -12.80
C VAL A 229 3.90 7.04 -13.54
N GLN A 230 5.09 7.13 -12.97
CA GLN A 230 6.25 6.36 -13.42
C GLN A 230 6.43 5.15 -12.50
N TYR A 231 6.83 4.03 -13.06
CA TYR A 231 6.96 2.79 -12.30
C TYR A 231 8.16 2.01 -12.83
N GLY A 232 9.27 2.07 -12.10
CA GLY A 232 10.43 1.27 -12.38
C GLY A 232 10.30 -0.13 -11.77
N LEU A 233 10.95 -1.11 -12.40
CA LEU A 233 10.94 -2.49 -11.93
C LEU A 233 12.28 -3.17 -12.17
N PHE A 234 12.81 -3.86 -11.16
CA PHE A 234 13.86 -4.87 -11.37
C PHE A 234 13.29 -6.26 -11.09
N MET A 235 13.52 -7.19 -12.01
CA MET A 235 13.10 -8.59 -11.83
C MET A 235 13.96 -9.53 -12.66
N HIS A 236 13.98 -10.81 -12.31
CA HIS A 236 14.58 -11.84 -13.16
C HIS A 236 13.64 -12.19 -14.32
N ASN A 237 14.17 -12.15 -15.55
CA ASN A 237 13.47 -12.66 -16.72
C ASN A 237 14.46 -13.38 -17.66
N PRO A 238 14.58 -14.72 -17.55
CA PRO A 238 15.58 -15.48 -18.30
C PRO A 238 15.34 -15.52 -19.81
N GLU A 239 14.16 -15.14 -20.29
CA GLU A 239 13.87 -15.02 -21.72
C GLU A 239 14.54 -13.77 -22.34
N VAL A 240 14.86 -12.77 -21.51
CA VAL A 240 15.52 -11.53 -21.92
C VAL A 240 17.00 -11.54 -21.56
N ASP A 241 17.31 -11.87 -20.31
CA ASP A 241 18.69 -12.02 -19.82
C ASP A 241 18.74 -13.23 -18.86
N PRO A 242 19.43 -14.33 -19.23
CA PRO A 242 19.48 -15.55 -18.44
C PRO A 242 20.34 -15.44 -17.17
N VAL A 243 21.11 -14.36 -17.02
CA VAL A 243 22.08 -14.19 -15.93
C VAL A 243 21.68 -13.04 -15.01
N ASN A 244 21.35 -11.88 -15.58
CA ASN A 244 21.11 -10.66 -14.81
C ASN A 244 19.62 -10.31 -14.75
N PRO A 245 19.18 -9.60 -13.69
CA PRO A 245 17.85 -9.02 -13.66
C PRO A 245 17.68 -7.98 -14.77
N ILE A 246 16.48 -7.91 -15.32
CA ILE A 246 16.07 -6.91 -16.29
C ILE A 246 15.69 -5.59 -15.61
N VAL A 247 15.72 -4.52 -16.40
CA VAL A 247 15.24 -3.19 -16.00
C VAL A 247 13.96 -2.88 -16.76
N GLY A 248 12.86 -2.73 -16.03
CA GLY A 248 11.58 -2.26 -16.54
C GLY A 248 11.36 -0.78 -16.20
N MET A 249 10.84 -0.02 -17.14
CA MET A 249 10.28 1.32 -16.89
C MET A 249 8.90 1.41 -17.53
N TYR A 250 7.88 1.66 -16.71
CA TYR A 250 6.51 1.85 -17.15
C TYR A 250 6.10 3.29 -16.94
N ILE A 251 5.44 3.85 -17.95
CA ILE A 251 4.76 5.14 -17.83
C ILE A 251 3.27 4.86 -17.92
N PHE A 252 2.53 5.28 -16.91
CA PHE A 252 1.08 5.30 -16.90
C PHE A 252 0.60 6.73 -17.08
N TRP A 253 -0.44 6.88 -17.88
CA TRP A 253 -0.96 8.17 -18.27
C TRP A 253 -2.48 8.15 -18.28
N GLN A 254 -3.11 9.07 -17.53
CA GLN A 254 -4.54 9.31 -17.67
C GLN A 254 -4.81 10.03 -19.00
N GLY A 255 -5.26 9.26 -19.98
CA GLY A 255 -5.56 9.65 -21.33
C GLY A 255 -5.37 8.47 -22.29
N SER A 256 -5.72 8.68 -23.55
CA SER A 256 -5.65 7.66 -24.60
C SER A 256 -4.23 7.37 -25.10
N SER A 257 -3.29 8.29 -24.87
CA SER A 257 -1.92 8.18 -25.36
C SER A 257 -0.94 8.94 -24.48
N ILE A 258 0.29 8.42 -24.38
CA ILE A 258 1.38 9.05 -23.63
C ILE A 258 2.08 10.07 -24.54
N PRO A 259 2.29 11.33 -24.09
CA PRO A 259 3.04 12.31 -24.87
C PRO A 259 4.44 11.82 -25.24
N ALA A 260 4.83 12.02 -26.50
CA ALA A 260 6.10 11.55 -27.05
C ALA A 260 7.33 11.98 -26.24
N LYS A 261 7.28 13.14 -25.57
CA LYS A 261 8.38 13.63 -24.72
C LYS A 261 8.75 12.65 -23.59
N TYR A 262 7.82 11.82 -23.13
CA TYR A 262 8.07 10.81 -22.09
C TYR A 262 8.50 9.46 -22.64
N THR A 263 8.15 9.11 -23.89
CA THR A 263 8.45 7.79 -24.47
C THR A 263 9.64 7.79 -25.42
N VAL A 264 9.86 8.86 -26.19
CA VAL A 264 10.95 8.97 -27.17
C VAL A 264 12.33 8.78 -26.55
N PRO A 265 12.67 9.36 -25.37
CA PRO A 265 13.96 9.10 -24.74
C PRO A 265 14.19 7.63 -24.41
N LEU A 266 13.14 6.89 -23.99
CA LEU A 266 13.25 5.46 -23.70
C LEU A 266 13.38 4.61 -24.97
N TYR A 267 12.67 4.95 -26.05
CA TYR A 267 12.86 4.30 -27.36
C TYR A 267 14.30 4.45 -27.87
N ALA A 268 14.92 5.61 -27.67
CA ALA A 268 16.30 5.87 -28.09
C ALA A 268 17.33 4.96 -27.41
N LEU A 269 16.99 4.37 -26.26
CA LEU A 269 17.84 3.41 -25.55
C LEU A 269 17.75 1.98 -26.12
N SER A 270 16.98 1.76 -27.19
CA SER A 270 16.77 0.46 -27.84
C SER A 270 16.27 -0.63 -26.87
N PRO A 271 15.04 -0.50 -26.33
CA PRO A 271 14.45 -1.51 -25.45
C PRO A 271 14.37 -2.88 -26.13
N VAL A 272 14.53 -3.95 -25.35
CA VAL A 272 14.36 -5.33 -25.81
C VAL A 272 12.90 -5.57 -26.20
N THR A 273 11.97 -5.10 -25.37
CA THR A 273 10.53 -5.21 -25.60
C THR A 273 9.84 -3.91 -25.22
N VAL A 274 8.84 -3.54 -26.00
CA VAL A 274 7.92 -2.43 -25.69
C VAL A 274 6.49 -2.93 -25.77
N ASN A 275 5.76 -2.81 -24.67
CA ASN A 275 4.35 -3.18 -24.59
C ASN A 275 3.53 -1.94 -24.29
N ALA A 276 2.65 -1.57 -25.22
CA ALA A 276 1.71 -0.47 -25.05
C ALA A 276 0.29 -1.01 -24.96
N SER A 277 -0.49 -0.46 -24.03
CA SER A 277 -1.88 -0.85 -23.80
C SER A 277 -2.68 0.37 -23.35
N VAL A 278 -3.99 0.31 -23.55
CA VAL A 278 -4.93 1.31 -23.06
C VAL A 278 -6.08 0.55 -22.40
N THR A 279 -6.48 1.01 -21.23
CA THR A 279 -7.64 0.50 -20.50
C THR A 279 -8.40 1.68 -19.89
N ASP A 280 -9.36 1.44 -19.01
CA ASP A 280 -9.97 2.46 -18.19
C ASP A 280 -9.50 2.38 -16.73
N LEU A 281 -10.00 3.21 -15.82
CA LEU A 281 -9.55 3.12 -14.42
C LEU A 281 -9.89 1.76 -13.77
N ALA A 282 -10.98 1.11 -14.18
CA ALA A 282 -11.36 -0.20 -13.66
C ALA A 282 -10.39 -1.31 -14.09
N GLY A 283 -9.78 -1.18 -15.27
CA GLY A 283 -8.74 -2.09 -15.74
C GLY A 283 -7.31 -1.65 -15.43
N VAL A 284 -7.06 -0.49 -14.81
CA VAL A 284 -5.69 0.06 -14.70
C VAL A 284 -4.71 -0.88 -13.99
N ASN A 285 -5.20 -1.63 -12.98
CA ASN A 285 -4.38 -2.56 -12.20
C ASN A 285 -3.96 -3.80 -13.00
N THR A 286 -4.59 -4.10 -14.15
CA THR A 286 -4.16 -5.21 -15.01
C THR A 286 -2.79 -4.96 -15.63
N HIS A 287 -2.42 -3.70 -15.85
CA HIS A 287 -1.13 -3.36 -16.47
C HIS A 287 0.08 -3.81 -15.66
N ILE A 288 -0.07 -3.91 -14.33
CA ILE A 288 0.97 -4.42 -13.41
C ILE A 288 0.60 -5.78 -12.82
N SER A 289 -0.32 -6.51 -13.46
CA SER A 289 -0.82 -7.82 -12.99
C SER A 289 -1.31 -7.81 -11.54
N ALA A 290 -1.87 -6.68 -11.10
CA ALA A 290 -2.41 -6.47 -9.75
C ALA A 290 -3.94 -6.44 -9.71
N ASN A 291 -4.58 -6.98 -10.76
CA ASN A 291 -5.99 -7.35 -10.71
C ASN A 291 -6.21 -8.63 -9.89
N LEU A 292 -7.46 -8.94 -9.52
CA LEU A 292 -7.80 -10.05 -8.60
C LEU A 292 -7.19 -11.41 -9.00
N ASP A 293 -7.15 -11.71 -10.30
CA ASP A 293 -6.60 -12.96 -10.85
C ASP A 293 -5.12 -12.84 -11.27
N GLY A 294 -4.52 -11.67 -11.06
CA GLY A 294 -3.15 -11.36 -11.46
C GLY A 294 -2.09 -11.93 -10.51
N ALA A 295 -0.86 -12.01 -11.00
CA ALA A 295 0.29 -12.57 -10.26
C ALA A 295 0.55 -11.84 -8.93
N SER A 296 0.32 -10.53 -8.87
CA SER A 296 0.51 -9.74 -7.64
C SER A 296 -0.50 -10.11 -6.57
N CYS A 297 -1.69 -10.58 -6.95
CA CYS A 297 -2.72 -11.08 -6.02
C CYS A 297 -2.59 -12.58 -5.68
N ALA A 298 -1.66 -13.29 -6.32
CA ALA A 298 -1.46 -14.72 -6.10
C ALA A 298 -1.08 -15.03 -4.65
N LYS A 299 -1.72 -16.05 -4.07
CA LYS A 299 -1.48 -16.54 -2.70
C LYS A 299 -0.58 -17.77 -2.72
N GLY A 300 -0.10 -18.18 -1.55
CA GLY A 300 0.68 -19.41 -1.37
C GLY A 300 2.19 -19.20 -1.27
N PHE A 301 2.68 -18.00 -1.54
CA PHE A 301 4.08 -17.62 -1.36
C PHE A 301 4.31 -16.91 -0.03
N SER A 302 5.53 -16.99 0.48
CA SER A 302 6.01 -16.10 1.51
C SER A 302 6.52 -14.82 0.85
N ARG A 303 6.24 -13.68 1.47
CA ARG A 303 6.64 -12.36 1.00
C ARG A 303 7.14 -11.49 2.14
N ALA A 304 8.26 -10.81 1.90
CA ALA A 304 8.79 -9.74 2.71
C ALA A 304 8.77 -8.43 1.90
N MET A 305 8.22 -7.37 2.48
CA MET A 305 8.26 -6.02 1.93
C MET A 305 9.13 -5.15 2.83
N ILE A 306 9.91 -4.26 2.21
CA ILE A 306 10.79 -3.33 2.91
C ILE A 306 10.42 -1.91 2.49
N PRO A 307 10.09 -1.02 3.43
CA PRO A 307 9.72 0.34 3.07
C PRO A 307 10.96 1.20 2.90
N VAL A 308 10.97 2.01 1.86
CA VAL A 308 11.89 3.13 1.68
C VAL A 308 11.11 4.22 0.95
N SER A 309 11.26 5.47 1.37
CA SER A 309 10.74 6.63 0.62
C SER A 309 11.92 7.49 0.19
N LEU A 310 11.90 7.96 -1.06
CA LEU A 310 12.96 8.79 -1.63
C LEU A 310 12.37 9.97 -2.40
N THR A 311 13.19 10.97 -2.69
CA THR A 311 12.85 12.12 -3.55
C THR A 311 13.50 12.06 -4.93
N SER A 312 14.49 11.18 -5.12
CA SER A 312 15.19 10.96 -6.40
C SER A 312 15.78 9.55 -6.45
N TYR A 313 16.26 9.12 -7.61
CA TYR A 313 16.98 7.86 -7.76
C TYR A 313 18.49 8.10 -7.75
N SER A 314 19.20 7.62 -6.73
CA SER A 314 20.66 7.51 -6.78
C SER A 314 21.07 6.36 -7.69
N LEU A 315 21.70 6.67 -8.83
CA LEU A 315 22.09 5.66 -9.81
C LEU A 315 23.08 4.64 -9.23
N LEU A 316 24.01 5.11 -8.37
CA LEU A 316 24.95 4.23 -7.68
C LEU A 316 24.23 3.27 -6.71
N ALA A 317 23.21 3.75 -5.99
CA ALA A 317 22.41 2.89 -5.13
C ALA A 317 21.62 1.88 -5.95
N LEU A 318 20.94 2.31 -7.02
CA LEU A 318 20.19 1.40 -7.88
C LEU A 318 21.07 0.33 -8.52
N ARG A 319 22.33 0.64 -8.87
CA ARG A 319 23.30 -0.37 -9.33
C ARG A 319 23.57 -1.41 -8.25
N LYS A 320 23.84 -1.00 -7.00
CA LYS A 320 24.00 -1.93 -5.86
C LYS A 320 22.75 -2.80 -5.64
N VAL A 321 21.56 -2.24 -5.83
CA VAL A 321 20.29 -2.98 -5.72
C VAL A 321 20.20 -4.03 -6.83
N LEU A 322 20.48 -3.65 -8.09
CA LEU A 322 20.46 -4.55 -9.23
C LEU A 322 21.46 -5.70 -9.07
N ASP A 323 22.67 -5.40 -8.60
CA ASP A 323 23.70 -6.41 -8.31
C ASP A 323 23.27 -7.34 -7.18
N THR A 324 22.55 -6.82 -6.18
CA THR A 324 21.96 -7.64 -5.11
C THR A 324 20.89 -8.57 -5.67
N PHE A 325 20.05 -8.10 -6.60
CA PHE A 325 19.07 -8.94 -7.29
C PHE A 325 19.74 -10.05 -8.11
N ALA A 326 20.82 -9.73 -8.83
CA ALA A 326 21.58 -10.69 -9.61
C ALA A 326 22.19 -11.81 -8.75
N ALA A 327 22.61 -11.48 -7.53
CA ALA A 327 23.21 -12.42 -6.58
C ALA A 327 22.20 -13.19 -5.70
N MET A 328 20.89 -12.99 -5.87
CA MET A 328 19.89 -13.64 -5.02
C MET A 328 19.86 -15.16 -5.22
N PRO A 329 19.57 -15.94 -4.16
CA PRO A 329 19.35 -17.37 -4.29
C PRO A 329 18.21 -17.70 -5.27
N PRO A 330 18.26 -18.86 -5.95
CA PRO A 330 17.24 -19.29 -6.91
C PRO A 330 15.80 -19.30 -6.38
N GLU A 331 15.62 -19.47 -5.07
CA GLU A 331 14.32 -19.44 -4.38
C GLU A 331 13.63 -18.07 -4.45
N PHE A 332 14.39 -17.00 -4.67
CA PHE A 332 13.90 -15.61 -4.71
C PHE A 332 13.69 -15.08 -6.13
N ARG A 333 13.75 -15.93 -7.18
CA ARG A 333 13.64 -15.50 -8.58
C ARG A 333 12.34 -14.78 -8.95
N HIS A 334 11.27 -14.96 -8.18
CA HIS A 334 9.99 -14.24 -8.37
C HIS A 334 9.92 -12.91 -7.62
N SER A 335 11.00 -12.49 -6.98
CA SER A 335 11.07 -11.21 -6.29
C SER A 335 11.13 -10.06 -7.29
N VAL A 336 10.58 -8.91 -6.89
CA VAL A 336 10.58 -7.69 -7.69
C VAL A 336 11.06 -6.52 -6.84
N MET A 337 11.85 -5.63 -7.44
CA MET A 337 12.05 -4.29 -6.91
C MET A 337 10.99 -3.39 -7.52
N MET A 338 10.09 -2.85 -6.71
CA MET A 338 9.14 -1.82 -7.15
C MET A 338 9.77 -0.45 -6.93
N LEU A 339 9.75 0.41 -7.94
CA LEU A 339 10.26 1.79 -7.89
C LEU A 339 9.12 2.72 -8.28
N GLU A 340 8.13 2.83 -7.39
CA GLU A 340 6.89 3.56 -7.65
C GLU A 340 7.12 5.07 -7.54
N GLY A 341 6.84 5.82 -8.61
CA GLY A 341 6.89 7.28 -8.59
C GLY A 341 5.53 7.86 -8.91
N TYR A 342 4.74 8.15 -7.89
CA TYR A 342 3.43 8.77 -8.05
C TYR A 342 3.55 10.30 -8.21
N PRO A 343 2.59 10.96 -8.89
CA PRO A 343 2.55 12.41 -8.95
C PRO A 343 2.18 13.00 -7.58
N THR A 344 2.83 14.09 -7.17
CA THR A 344 2.65 14.70 -5.84
C THR A 344 1.93 16.05 -5.88
N ASN A 345 1.39 16.48 -7.04
CA ASN A 345 0.83 17.82 -7.23
C ASN A 345 -0.16 18.22 -6.14
N ARG A 346 -1.32 17.56 -6.06
CA ARG A 346 -2.32 17.85 -5.03
C ARG A 346 -1.88 17.40 -3.63
N VAL A 347 -1.00 16.41 -3.53
CA VAL A 347 -0.47 15.93 -2.23
C VAL A 347 0.33 17.04 -1.53
N ASN A 348 1.15 17.78 -2.28
CA ASN A 348 2.00 18.88 -1.79
C ASN A 348 1.22 20.14 -1.39
N GLU A 349 0.03 20.34 -1.96
CA GLU A 349 -0.83 21.49 -1.62
C GLU A 349 -1.53 21.33 -0.26
N ILE A 350 -1.61 20.10 0.26
CA ILE A 350 -2.29 19.81 1.51
C ILE A 350 -1.29 20.00 2.67
N PRO A 351 -1.62 20.83 3.69
CA PRO A 351 -0.69 21.09 4.79
C PRO A 351 -0.24 19.81 5.50
N ASN A 352 1.07 19.68 5.72
CA ASN A 352 1.70 18.51 6.34
C ASN A 352 1.21 18.22 7.78
N ASP A 353 0.67 19.23 8.47
CA ASP A 353 0.13 19.10 9.82
C ASP A 353 -1.38 18.79 9.86
N SER A 354 -2.07 18.83 8.72
CA SER A 354 -3.52 18.60 8.62
C SER A 354 -3.95 17.14 8.83
N THR A 355 -3.01 16.19 8.70
CA THR A 355 -3.23 14.77 8.96
C THR A 355 -2.03 14.15 9.69
N ALA A 356 -2.14 12.87 10.08
CA ALA A 356 -1.03 12.15 10.70
C ALA A 356 -0.02 11.58 9.69
N PHE A 357 -0.30 11.67 8.40
CA PHE A 357 0.61 11.20 7.35
C PHE A 357 1.82 12.15 7.28
N PRO A 358 3.05 11.67 7.55
CA PRO A 358 4.25 12.50 7.46
C PRO A 358 4.72 12.61 6.00
N ASN A 359 5.75 13.44 5.75
CA ASN A 359 6.55 13.41 4.52
C ASN A 359 5.72 13.43 3.22
N ARG A 360 4.86 14.46 3.09
CA ARG A 360 4.02 14.63 1.88
C ARG A 360 4.85 14.97 0.63
N ASP A 361 6.08 15.42 0.81
CA ASP A 361 7.05 15.75 -0.23
C ASP A 361 7.79 14.53 -0.79
N GLY A 362 7.71 13.37 -0.12
CA GLY A 362 8.22 12.10 -0.64
C GLY A 362 7.57 11.73 -1.99
N GLN A 363 8.40 11.56 -3.03
CA GLN A 363 7.92 11.37 -4.41
C GLN A 363 8.00 9.92 -4.89
N LEU A 364 8.83 9.11 -4.24
CA LEU A 364 9.13 7.75 -4.65
C LEU A 364 8.90 6.79 -3.48
N LEU A 365 8.26 5.66 -3.78
CA LEU A 365 8.10 4.51 -2.87
C LEU A 365 8.86 3.30 -3.43
N PRO A 366 10.19 3.28 -3.33
CA PRO A 366 10.97 2.08 -3.59
C PRO A 366 10.70 0.99 -2.55
N SER A 367 10.30 -0.20 -3.00
CA SER A 367 10.11 -1.34 -2.11
C SER A 367 10.48 -2.66 -2.80
N PRO A 368 11.46 -3.42 -2.28
CA PRO A 368 11.65 -4.80 -2.69
C PRO A 368 10.52 -5.65 -2.11
N VAL A 369 9.84 -6.40 -2.99
CA VAL A 369 8.90 -7.46 -2.65
C VAL A 369 9.60 -8.80 -2.86
N LEU A 370 10.25 -9.28 -1.81
CA LEU A 370 10.98 -10.54 -1.84
C LEU A 370 9.99 -11.70 -1.74
N THR A 371 9.80 -12.41 -2.85
CA THR A 371 8.83 -13.51 -2.99
C THR A 371 9.57 -14.83 -3.08
N TYR A 372 9.21 -15.76 -2.19
CA TYR A 372 9.88 -17.05 -2.05
C TYR A 372 8.88 -18.16 -1.67
N PRO A 373 9.24 -19.44 -1.86
CA PRO A 373 8.39 -20.56 -1.44
C PRO A 373 8.02 -20.46 0.04
N LYS A 374 6.87 -21.02 0.41
CA LYS A 374 6.39 -21.10 1.80
C LYS A 374 7.32 -21.97 2.65
N ASN A 375 8.42 -21.40 3.10
CA ASN A 375 9.45 -22.02 3.91
C ASN A 375 10.02 -21.00 4.90
N ALA A 376 9.74 -21.20 6.19
CA ALA A 376 10.16 -20.28 7.24
C ALA A 376 11.70 -20.19 7.40
N SER A 377 12.47 -21.18 6.92
CA SER A 377 13.93 -21.11 6.96
C SER A 377 14.51 -20.03 6.04
N LEU A 378 13.73 -19.54 5.07
CA LEU A 378 14.12 -18.48 4.14
C LEU A 378 13.76 -17.07 4.64
N ASP A 379 12.96 -16.96 5.70
CA ASP A 379 12.48 -15.66 6.20
C ASP A 379 13.67 -14.76 6.60
N ALA A 380 14.67 -15.31 7.31
CA ALA A 380 15.86 -14.57 7.72
C ALA A 380 16.67 -14.05 6.52
N THR A 381 16.86 -14.89 5.49
CA THR A 381 17.55 -14.52 4.25
C THR A 381 16.80 -13.41 3.50
N ALA A 382 15.47 -13.47 3.47
CA ALA A 382 14.65 -12.40 2.89
C ALA A 382 14.90 -11.07 3.61
N TRP A 383 14.89 -11.07 4.94
CA TRP A 383 15.14 -9.85 5.71
C TRP A 383 16.56 -9.30 5.55
N GLU A 384 17.57 -10.17 5.44
CA GLU A 384 18.96 -9.77 5.19
C GLU A 384 19.10 -9.08 3.82
N ILE A 385 18.59 -9.72 2.76
CA ILE A 385 18.59 -9.15 1.39
C ILE A 385 17.85 -7.81 1.39
N GLY A 386 16.67 -7.77 2.00
CA GLY A 386 15.83 -6.57 2.08
C GLY A 386 16.53 -5.41 2.81
N SER A 387 17.18 -5.70 3.93
CA SER A 387 17.95 -4.70 4.70
C SER A 387 19.13 -4.17 3.90
N LYS A 388 19.86 -5.05 3.20
CA LYS A 388 20.97 -4.65 2.33
C LYS A 388 20.51 -3.69 1.22
N ILE A 389 19.36 -3.95 0.61
CA ILE A 389 18.75 -3.07 -0.40
C ILE A 389 18.39 -1.72 0.22
N GLN A 390 17.69 -1.72 1.36
CA GLN A 390 17.30 -0.49 2.07
C GLN A 390 18.52 0.35 2.43
N SER A 391 19.55 -0.24 3.03
CA SER A 391 20.80 0.47 3.37
C SER A 391 21.45 1.07 2.13
N ALA A 392 21.54 0.34 1.01
CA ALA A 392 22.10 0.86 -0.22
C ALA A 392 21.34 2.08 -0.77
N LEU A 393 20.00 2.05 -0.71
CA LEU A 393 19.14 3.16 -1.14
C LEU A 393 19.31 4.39 -0.23
N LEU A 394 19.31 4.20 1.09
CA LEU A 394 19.48 5.31 2.05
C LEU A 394 20.88 5.94 1.96
N GLU A 395 21.94 5.14 1.87
CA GLU A 395 23.32 5.62 1.70
C GLU A 395 23.49 6.48 0.45
N GLY A 396 22.87 6.08 -0.66
CA GLY A 396 23.05 6.76 -1.95
C GLY A 396 22.27 8.05 -2.11
N ASN A 397 21.21 8.23 -1.33
CA ASN A 397 20.33 9.40 -1.39
C ASN A 397 20.59 10.40 -0.25
N GLY A 398 21.16 9.92 0.86
CA GLY A 398 21.27 10.70 2.09
C GLY A 398 19.90 10.89 2.77
N GLY A 399 19.94 11.09 4.09
CA GLY A 399 18.74 11.29 4.89
C GLY A 399 18.41 10.11 5.79
N ASN A 400 17.35 10.28 6.57
CA ASN A 400 16.84 9.24 7.46
C ASN A 400 15.83 8.36 6.73
N LEU A 401 15.57 7.17 7.27
CA LEU A 401 14.52 6.31 6.73
C LEU A 401 13.15 6.96 6.93
N GLU A 402 12.38 7.03 5.86
CA GLU A 402 10.96 7.35 5.91
C GLU A 402 10.20 6.14 5.39
N ALA A 403 9.50 5.47 6.31
CA ALA A 403 8.81 4.22 6.06
C ALA A 403 7.32 4.48 5.88
N TYR A 404 6.81 4.27 4.67
CA TYR A 404 5.37 4.25 4.45
C TYR A 404 4.74 3.14 5.29
N VAL A 405 3.89 3.52 6.26
CA VAL A 405 3.39 2.60 7.29
C VAL A 405 2.73 1.34 6.73
N ASN A 406 2.05 1.41 5.58
CA ASN A 406 1.42 0.25 4.96
C ASN A 406 2.41 -0.78 4.38
N TYR A 407 3.68 -0.42 4.25
CA TYR A 407 4.79 -1.29 3.83
C TYR A 407 5.71 -1.67 5.00
N ALA A 408 5.36 -1.28 6.24
CA ALA A 408 6.19 -1.47 7.41
C ALA A 408 6.58 -2.95 7.67
N ARG A 409 7.84 -3.15 8.01
CA ARG A 409 8.43 -4.42 8.42
C ARG A 409 8.14 -4.75 9.88
N GLY A 410 8.02 -3.75 10.74
CA GLY A 410 7.69 -3.88 12.16
C GLY A 410 8.84 -3.64 13.14
N ASP A 411 10.00 -3.20 12.67
CA ASP A 411 11.14 -2.80 13.50
C ASP A 411 11.57 -1.34 13.27
N GLU A 412 10.82 -0.62 12.44
CA GLU A 412 10.94 0.82 12.29
C GLU A 412 10.56 1.54 13.59
N SER A 413 11.28 2.62 13.88
CA SER A 413 10.98 3.58 14.93
C SER A 413 9.72 4.39 14.62
N MET A 414 9.20 5.08 15.64
CA MET A 414 8.04 5.96 15.45
C MET A 414 8.37 7.14 14.53
N GLU A 415 9.60 7.65 14.60
CA GLU A 415 10.11 8.72 13.76
C GLU A 415 10.12 8.31 12.28
N GLU A 416 10.58 7.09 11.98
CA GLU A 416 10.62 6.56 10.62
C GLU A 416 9.22 6.34 10.03
N LEU A 417 8.24 5.94 10.86
CA LEU A 417 6.86 5.64 10.41
C LEU A 417 5.94 6.87 10.38
N TYR A 418 6.10 7.78 11.34
CA TYR A 418 5.18 8.87 11.63
C TYR A 418 5.85 10.25 11.56
N GLY A 419 7.07 10.31 11.03
CA GLY A 419 7.83 11.53 10.80
C GLY A 419 8.63 12.00 12.03
N TYR A 420 9.62 12.84 11.75
CA TYR A 420 10.62 13.28 12.71
C TYR A 420 10.19 14.47 13.56
N GLU A 421 9.04 15.07 13.28
CA GLU A 421 8.55 16.23 14.00
C GLU A 421 8.00 15.83 15.40
N PRO A 422 8.57 16.35 16.50
CA PRO A 422 8.19 15.93 17.85
C PRO A 422 6.71 16.12 18.17
N TRP A 423 6.10 17.20 17.67
CA TRP A 423 4.69 17.52 17.90
C TRP A 423 3.75 16.43 17.34
N ARG A 424 4.11 15.78 16.22
CA ARG A 424 3.27 14.74 15.59
C ARG A 424 3.29 13.50 16.45
N LEU A 425 4.49 13.09 16.87
CA LEU A 425 4.69 11.93 17.73
C LEU A 425 4.01 12.13 19.09
N GLU A 426 4.19 13.27 19.74
CA GLU A 426 3.51 13.60 21.00
C GLU A 426 1.98 13.54 20.89
N LYS A 427 1.42 14.09 19.80
CA LYS A 427 -0.03 14.01 19.53
C LYS A 427 -0.49 12.57 19.37
N LEU A 428 0.23 11.76 18.58
CA LEU A 428 -0.08 10.35 18.39
C LEU A 428 -0.02 9.55 19.70
N ARG A 429 1.02 9.74 20.53
CA ARG A 429 1.14 9.09 21.85
C ARG A 429 -0.02 9.45 22.77
N ARG A 430 -0.38 10.74 22.84
CA ARG A 430 -1.54 11.20 23.62
C ARG A 430 -2.83 10.52 23.18
N LEU A 431 -3.05 10.42 21.86
CA LEU A 431 -4.25 9.78 21.31
C LEU A 431 -4.25 8.28 21.56
N LYS A 432 -3.11 7.61 21.43
CA LYS A 432 -2.99 6.18 21.73
C LYS A 432 -3.33 5.89 23.18
N LYS A 433 -2.80 6.68 24.12
CA LYS A 433 -3.16 6.59 25.55
C LYS A 433 -4.64 6.83 25.82
N LYS A 434 -5.30 7.67 25.02
CA LYS A 434 -6.75 7.96 25.17
C LYS A 434 -7.63 6.83 24.64
N TYR A 435 -7.35 6.34 23.42
CA TYR A 435 -8.25 5.45 22.69
C TYR A 435 -7.89 3.96 22.79
N ASP A 436 -6.64 3.63 23.12
CA ASP A 436 -6.15 2.27 23.32
C ASP A 436 -5.06 2.20 24.41
N PRO A 437 -5.38 2.54 25.68
CA PRO A 437 -4.41 2.57 26.79
C PRO A 437 -3.78 1.22 27.13
N HIS A 438 -4.35 0.12 26.60
CA HIS A 438 -3.90 -1.25 26.86
C HIS A 438 -3.20 -1.89 25.65
N GLY A 439 -2.96 -1.13 24.57
CA GLY A 439 -2.24 -1.60 23.39
C GLY A 439 -2.92 -2.79 22.67
N ARG A 440 -4.26 -2.81 22.64
CA ARG A 440 -5.05 -3.87 21.97
C ARG A 440 -4.85 -3.86 20.45
N PHE A 441 -4.42 -2.74 19.87
CA PHE A 441 -4.11 -2.58 18.45
C PHE A 441 -2.61 -2.41 18.16
N ASN A 442 -1.74 -3.19 18.82
CA ASN A 442 -0.28 -3.05 18.68
C ASN A 442 0.38 -4.04 17.69
N PHE A 443 -0.41 -4.76 16.90
CA PHE A 443 0.09 -5.82 16.01
C PHE A 443 0.57 -5.31 14.64
N TYR A 444 0.49 -4.01 14.38
CA TYR A 444 0.93 -3.40 13.13
C TYR A 444 1.41 -1.97 13.37
N ALA A 445 2.72 -1.72 13.22
CA ALA A 445 3.34 -0.40 13.40
C ALA A 445 2.85 0.35 14.67
N PRO A 446 2.98 -0.23 15.87
CA PRO A 446 2.39 0.32 17.09
C PRO A 446 2.93 1.72 17.45
N ILE A 447 2.03 2.56 17.95
CA ILE A 447 2.37 3.79 18.67
C ILE A 447 2.55 3.45 20.15
N PHE A 448 3.63 3.93 20.77
CA PHE A 448 3.99 3.65 22.17
C PHE A 448 3.86 4.88 23.08
#